data_AF-A0A518UB66-F1
#
_entry.id   AF-A0A518UB66-F1
#
_cell.length_a   1.000
_cell.length_b   1.000
_cell.length_c   1.000
_cell.angle_alpha   90.00
_cell.angle_beta   90.00
_cell.angle_gamma   90.00
#
_symmetry.space_group_name_H-M   'P 1'
#
loop_
_entity.id
_entity.type
_entity.pdbx_description
1 polymer ?
#
loop_
_entity_poly.entity_id
_entity_poly.type
_entity_poly.pdbx_seq_one_letter_code
_entity_poly.pdbx_strand_id
1 'polypeptide(L)'
;MKKLIVLACTALLCLSAQAASEAQKAQQEKMKTCNAEAKTKALKGDARKSFMKDCLSSGGSASTKEEPKAANANCEKMAEEKKLAGAAKGSFIKKCGKKD
;
A
#
# COMPACT_ATOMS: atom_id res chain seq x y z
N MET A 1 25.53 -4.24 43.50
CA MET A 1 25.40 -5.58 42.88
C MET A 1 24.33 -5.68 41.77
N LYS A 2 23.25 -4.87 41.76
CA LYS A 2 22.26 -4.86 40.65
C LYS A 2 22.65 -4.03 39.40
N LYS A 3 23.81 -3.37 39.41
CA LYS A 3 24.33 -2.54 38.30
C LYS A 3 25.38 -3.26 37.43
N LEU A 4 25.71 -4.51 37.74
CA LEU A 4 26.66 -5.32 36.97
C LEU A 4 25.98 -6.29 35.99
N ILE A 5 24.66 -6.47 36.07
CA ILE A 5 23.92 -7.39 35.19
C ILE A 5 23.44 -6.69 33.90
N VAL A 6 23.39 -5.36 33.87
CA VAL A 6 22.92 -4.60 32.69
C VAL A 6 24.05 -4.33 31.68
N LEU A 7 25.32 -4.48 32.06
CA LEU A 7 26.49 -4.19 31.23
C LEU A 7 27.08 -5.42 30.52
N ALA A 8 26.48 -6.61 30.71
CA ALA A 8 26.89 -7.86 30.04
C ALA A 8 26.05 -8.21 28.81
N CYS A 9 24.93 -7.51 28.56
CA CYS A 9 24.11 -7.69 27.34
C CYS A 9 24.49 -6.75 26.19
N THR A 10 25.43 -5.83 26.40
CA THR A 10 25.92 -4.85 25.41
C THR A 10 27.27 -5.25 24.80
N ALA A 11 27.53 -6.55 24.66
CA ALA A 11 28.70 -7.12 23.96
C ALA A 11 28.31 -8.22 22.97
N LEU A 12 27.07 -8.19 22.46
CA LEU A 12 26.58 -8.96 21.30
C LEU A 12 26.18 -8.00 20.17
N LEU A 13 26.95 -6.93 20.01
CA LEU A 13 26.75 -5.88 19.02
C LEU A 13 27.92 -5.92 18.02
N CYS A 14 28.03 -7.03 17.29
CA CYS A 14 28.65 -7.15 15.98
C CYS A 14 28.51 -8.59 15.50
N LEU A 15 27.51 -8.86 14.65
CA LEU A 15 27.65 -9.62 13.40
C LEU A 15 26.27 -9.97 12.86
N SER A 16 25.63 -9.00 12.20
CA SER A 16 24.81 -9.29 11.02
C SER A 16 24.39 -7.97 10.39
N ALA A 17 25.25 -7.40 9.55
CA ALA A 17 24.76 -6.81 8.32
C ALA A 17 24.17 -7.95 7.47
N GLN A 18 23.03 -8.50 7.92
CA GLN A 18 22.25 -9.42 7.13
C GLN A 18 21.66 -8.54 6.04
N ALA A 19 22.24 -8.59 4.84
CA ALA A 19 21.53 -8.11 3.66
C ALA A 19 20.13 -8.76 3.73
N ALA A 20 19.09 -7.92 3.85
CA ALA A 20 17.72 -8.41 3.94
C ALA A 20 17.50 -9.38 2.80
N SER A 21 17.23 -10.65 3.13
CA SER A 21 17.07 -11.69 2.11
C SER A 21 15.99 -11.26 1.12
N GLU A 22 16.09 -11.72 -0.13
CA GLU A 22 15.11 -11.36 -1.16
C GLU A 22 13.67 -11.70 -0.75
N ALA A 23 13.50 -12.76 0.04
CA ALA A 23 12.23 -13.12 0.66
C ALA A 23 11.71 -12.06 1.66
N GLN A 24 12.58 -11.47 2.47
CA GLN A 24 12.19 -10.36 3.36
C GLN A 24 11.83 -9.10 2.58
N LYS A 25 12.56 -8.81 1.50
CA LYS A 25 12.27 -7.69 0.62
C LYS A 25 10.90 -7.86 -0.06
N ALA A 26 10.60 -9.07 -0.54
CA ALA A 26 9.31 -9.41 -1.14
C ALA A 26 8.13 -9.25 -0.14
N GLN A 27 8.29 -9.67 1.11
CA GLN A 27 7.29 -9.47 2.16
C GLN A 27 7.09 -7.98 2.48
N GLN A 28 8.16 -7.19 2.49
CA GLN A 28 8.10 -5.75 2.76
C GLN A 28 7.36 -5.00 1.65
N GLU A 29 7.63 -5.31 0.38
CA GLU A 29 6.93 -4.73 -0.76
C GLU A 29 5.44 -5.12 -0.76
N LYS A 30 5.13 -6.40 -0.46
CA LYS A 30 3.75 -6.87 -0.32
C LYS A 30 2.97 -6.09 0.73
N MET A 31 3.58 -5.87 1.90
CA MET A 31 2.98 -5.06 2.96
C MET A 31 2.69 -3.62 2.50
N LYS A 32 3.60 -2.99 1.75
CA LYS A 32 3.39 -1.65 1.22
C LYS A 32 2.20 -1.60 0.26
N THR A 33 2.12 -2.55 -0.67
CA THR A 33 1.03 -2.68 -1.64
C THR A 33 -0.31 -2.87 -0.94
N CYS A 34 -0.42 -3.85 -0.03
CA CYS A 34 -1.66 -4.07 0.74
C CYS A 34 -2.08 -2.81 1.51
N ASN A 35 -1.13 -2.06 2.09
CA ASN A 35 -1.46 -0.83 2.79
C ASN A 35 -1.91 0.30 1.86
N ALA A 36 -1.32 0.41 0.67
CA ALA A 36 -1.74 1.39 -0.34
C ALA A 36 -3.15 1.09 -0.84
N GLU A 37 -3.43 -0.17 -1.19
CA GLU A 37 -4.76 -0.59 -1.63
C GLU A 37 -5.82 -0.40 -0.56
N ALA A 38 -5.51 -0.72 0.70
CA ALA A 38 -6.43 -0.48 1.81
C ALA A 38 -6.78 1.01 1.96
N LYS A 39 -5.81 1.91 1.75
CA LYS A 39 -6.03 3.36 1.77
C LYS A 39 -6.85 3.83 0.57
N THR A 40 -6.54 3.36 -0.64
CA THR A 40 -7.29 3.67 -1.87
C THR A 40 -8.75 3.21 -1.76
N LYS A 41 -8.98 2.05 -1.15
CA LYS A 41 -10.32 1.51 -0.86
C LYS A 41 -10.97 2.15 0.39
N ALA A 42 -10.30 3.13 1.02
CA ALA A 42 -10.73 3.83 2.23
C ALA A 42 -11.16 2.91 3.39
N LEU A 43 -10.59 1.69 3.45
CA LEU A 43 -10.96 0.67 4.43
C LEU A 43 -10.51 1.10 5.83
N LYS A 44 -11.41 0.95 6.79
CA LYS A 44 -11.18 1.25 8.22
C LYS A 44 -11.73 0.12 9.09
N GLY A 45 -11.26 0.04 10.33
CA GLY A 45 -11.70 -0.96 11.29
C GLY A 45 -11.52 -2.40 10.79
N ASP A 46 -12.52 -3.24 11.05
CA ASP A 46 -12.54 -4.65 10.65
C ASP A 46 -12.34 -4.89 9.15
N ALA A 47 -12.91 -4.03 8.31
CA ALA A 47 -12.78 -4.18 6.86
C ALA A 47 -11.32 -4.10 6.40
N ARG A 48 -10.50 -3.24 7.03
CA ARG A 48 -9.06 -3.17 6.73
C ARG A 48 -8.31 -4.39 7.25
N LYS A 49 -8.67 -4.89 8.43
CA LYS A 49 -8.03 -6.07 9.03
C LYS A 49 -8.27 -7.32 8.18
N SER A 50 -9.51 -7.55 7.75
CA SER A 50 -9.83 -8.66 6.84
C SER A 50 -9.06 -8.52 5.53
N PHE A 51 -9.14 -7.35 4.89
CA PHE A 51 -8.41 -7.10 3.65
C PHE A 51 -6.90 -7.35 3.78
N MET A 52 -6.28 -6.90 4.87
CA MET A 52 -4.84 -7.12 5.09
C MET A 52 -4.51 -8.60 5.25
N LYS A 53 -5.34 -9.36 5.98
CA LYS A 53 -5.17 -10.81 6.15
C LYS A 53 -5.27 -11.51 4.80
N ASP A 54 -6.30 -11.21 4.02
CA ASP A 54 -6.49 -11.81 2.69
C ASP A 54 -5.35 -11.44 1.73
N CYS A 55 -4.96 -10.16 1.70
CA CYS A 55 -3.87 -9.66 0.86
C CYS A 55 -2.52 -10.31 1.22
N LEU A 56 -2.23 -10.50 2.51
CA LEU A 56 -0.98 -11.11 2.97
C LEU A 56 -0.97 -12.64 2.89
N SER A 57 -2.14 -13.30 2.91
CA SER A 57 -2.24 -14.76 2.86
C SER A 57 -2.18 -15.31 1.43
N SER A 58 -2.63 -14.55 0.43
CA SER A 58 -2.45 -14.92 -0.98
C SER A 58 -1.08 -14.40 -1.44
N GLY A 59 -0.08 -15.27 -1.58
CA GLY A 59 1.28 -14.93 -2.03
C GLY A 59 1.22 -13.94 -3.19
N GLY A 60 1.70 -12.72 -2.97
CA GLY A 60 1.36 -11.57 -3.81
C GLY A 60 1.79 -11.82 -5.24
N SER A 61 0.83 -12.12 -6.10
CA SER A 61 1.06 -12.20 -7.53
C SER A 61 1.36 -10.78 -8.01
N ALA A 62 2.65 -10.54 -8.27
CA ALA A 62 3.12 -9.38 -8.98
C ALA A 62 2.72 -9.51 -10.45
N SER A 63 1.74 -8.70 -10.87
CA SER A 63 1.54 -8.09 -12.21
C SER A 63 0.15 -7.45 -12.11
N THR A 64 0.00 -6.13 -12.18
CA THR A 64 0.37 -5.27 -13.31
C THR A 64 0.61 -3.87 -12.74
N LYS A 65 1.81 -3.28 -12.85
CA LYS A 65 2.11 -2.29 -13.89
C LYS A 65 0.88 -1.64 -14.53
N GLU A 66 0.09 -0.89 -13.78
CA GLU A 66 -0.81 0.09 -14.39
C GLU A 66 0.03 1.24 -14.97
N GLU A 67 -0.13 1.51 -16.28
CA GLU A 67 -0.36 2.84 -16.87
C GLU A 67 -0.78 2.63 -18.37
N PRO A 68 -1.79 3.34 -18.96
CA PRO A 68 -2.03 4.77 -18.92
C PRO A 68 -3.27 5.24 -18.16
N LYS A 69 -3.00 5.72 -16.94
CA LYS A 69 -3.56 6.89 -16.29
C LYS A 69 -3.26 8.18 -17.11
N ALA A 70 -3.73 8.23 -18.35
CA ALA A 70 -3.70 9.46 -19.16
C ALA A 70 -5.13 9.94 -19.49
N ALA A 71 -6.01 9.02 -19.92
CA ALA A 71 -7.41 9.34 -20.19
C ALA A 71 -8.16 9.73 -18.90
N ASN A 72 -7.92 9.02 -17.79
CA ASN A 72 -8.59 9.33 -16.52
C ASN A 72 -8.01 10.57 -15.81
N ALA A 73 -6.74 10.92 -16.03
CA ALA A 73 -6.13 12.07 -15.38
C ALA A 73 -6.80 13.40 -15.76
N ASN A 74 -7.18 13.54 -17.04
CA ASN A 74 -7.94 14.71 -17.51
C ASN A 74 -9.39 14.67 -17.00
N CYS A 75 -10.00 13.49 -16.97
CA CYS A 75 -11.35 13.30 -16.44
C CYS A 75 -11.49 13.61 -14.94
N GLU A 76 -10.47 13.28 -14.15
CA GLU A 76 -10.39 13.64 -12.73
C GLU A 76 -10.25 15.15 -12.56
N LYS A 77 -9.37 15.80 -13.33
CA LYS A 77 -9.19 17.27 -13.31
C LYS A 77 -10.47 18.01 -13.71
N MET A 78 -11.16 17.55 -14.75
CA MET A 78 -12.46 18.10 -15.18
C MET A 78 -13.56 17.89 -14.14
N ALA A 79 -13.52 16.78 -13.41
CA ALA A 79 -14.47 16.53 -12.32
C ALA A 79 -14.24 17.50 -11.15
N GLU A 80 -13.00 17.86 -10.88
CA GLU A 80 -12.61 18.79 -9.81
C GLU A 80 -12.92 20.24 -10.15
N GLU A 81 -12.70 20.67 -11.39
CA GLU A 81 -13.14 22.00 -11.86
C GLU A 81 -14.66 22.14 -11.82
N LYS A 82 -15.39 21.03 -11.99
CA LYS A 82 -16.85 20.97 -11.81
C LYS A 82 -17.28 20.72 -10.37
N LYS A 83 -16.35 20.68 -9.41
CA LYS A 83 -16.59 20.40 -7.99
C LYS A 83 -17.43 19.14 -7.73
N LEU A 84 -17.29 18.14 -8.61
CA LEU A 84 -17.98 16.88 -8.46
C LEU A 84 -17.30 16.08 -7.34
N ALA A 85 -18.09 15.63 -6.37
CA ALA A 85 -17.63 14.76 -5.30
C ALA A 85 -18.53 13.53 -5.18
N GLY A 86 -18.05 12.50 -4.50
CA GLY A 86 -18.81 11.28 -4.25
C GLY A 86 -19.30 10.58 -5.52
N ALA A 87 -20.54 10.10 -5.50
CA ALA A 87 -21.14 9.34 -6.60
C ALA A 87 -21.17 10.10 -7.93
N ALA A 88 -21.27 11.44 -7.89
CA ALA A 88 -21.26 12.29 -9.08
C ALA A 88 -19.89 12.31 -9.76
N LYS A 89 -18.79 12.39 -8.99
CA LYS A 89 -17.41 12.29 -9.50
C LYS A 89 -17.17 10.94 -10.17
N GLY A 90 -17.59 9.85 -9.51
CA GLY A 90 -17.46 8.49 -10.05
C GLY A 90 -18.23 8.27 -11.36
N SER A 91 -19.45 8.79 -11.45
CA SER A 91 -20.27 8.70 -12.67
C SER A 91 -19.70 9.53 -13.82
N PHE A 92 -19.18 10.72 -13.51
CA PHE A 92 -18.56 11.62 -14.47
C PHE A 92 -17.26 11.05 -15.05
N ILE A 93 -16.38 10.52 -14.19
CA ILE A 93 -15.13 9.87 -14.61
C ILE A 93 -15.42 8.68 -15.53
N LYS A 94 -16.39 7.83 -15.18
CA LYS A 94 -16.77 6.65 -15.97
C LYS A 94 -17.38 7.01 -17.34
N LYS A 95 -18.04 8.17 -17.43
CA LYS A 95 -18.61 8.71 -18.68
C LYS A 95 -17.53 9.38 -19.54
N CYS A 96 -16.58 10.06 -18.90
CA CYS A 96 -15.51 10.80 -19.53
C CYS A 96 -14.50 9.87 -20.22
N GLY A 97 -13.99 8.83 -19.52
CA GLY A 97 -13.04 7.87 -20.11
C GLY A 97 -13.64 6.86 -21.11
N LYS A 98 -14.90 7.05 -21.52
CA LYS A 98 -15.55 6.30 -22.63
C LYS A 98 -15.70 7.13 -23.90
N LYS A 99 -15.28 8.39 -23.87
CA LYS A 99 -15.40 9.35 -24.98
C LYS A 99 -14.06 9.57 -25.70
N ASP A 100 -13.02 8.87 -25.27
CA ASP A 100 -11.71 8.75 -25.93
C ASP A 100 -11.64 7.47 -26.77
#